data_AF-A0A2V9VL98-F1
#
_entry.id   AF-A0A2V9VL98-F1
#
_cell.length_a   1.000
_cell.length_b   1.000
_cell.length_c   1.000
_cell.angle_alpha   90.00
_cell.angle_beta   90.00
_cell.angle_gamma   90.00
#
_symmetry.space_group_name_H-M   'P 1'
#
loop_
_entity.id
_entity.type
_entity.pdbx_description
1 polymer ?
#
loop_
_entity_poly.entity_id
_entity_poly.type
_entity_poly.pdbx_seq_one_letter_code
_entity_poly.pdbx_strand_id
1 'polypeptide(L)'
;MRYRNPTHDSGAVILDHYTGVGEVLAVHEIDRVFHVLNREVRVKRGSLFSLDDAKNNNLIFVGSPAENLSLRDIPMNQQFVFQRLASGARAGDLAVVNLHPRSGEPPLFLGSPSNIPLTEDYAVVALMRGMNPTESVLMLGGTSTLGTQAAVEYVCHEDSLVQLLNRLKIPSTGEMKPFEVVLHVKVARGVPVESEIVALRTDDAKQNGD
;
A
#
# COMPACT_ATOMS: atom_id res chain seq x y z
N MET A 1 -18.53 -4.31 -10.06
CA MET A 1 -18.41 -3.10 -9.21
C MET A 1 -17.13 -2.41 -9.65
N ARG A 2 -17.14 -1.10 -9.94
CA ARG A 2 -15.92 -0.34 -10.31
C ARG A 2 -15.60 0.65 -9.20
N TYR A 3 -14.32 0.90 -8.96
CA TYR A 3 -13.89 1.89 -7.98
C TYR A 3 -14.35 3.29 -8.35
N ARG A 4 -14.56 4.12 -7.33
CA ARG A 4 -15.02 5.51 -7.47
C ARG A 4 -14.01 6.33 -8.27
N ASN A 5 -14.50 7.06 -9.25
CA ASN A 5 -13.77 8.05 -10.01
C ASN A 5 -14.27 9.46 -9.61
N PRO A 6 -13.47 10.26 -8.88
CA PRO A 6 -13.91 11.57 -8.39
C PRO A 6 -14.38 12.55 -9.49
N THR A 7 -13.88 12.43 -10.71
CA THR A 7 -14.27 13.31 -11.83
C THR A 7 -15.62 12.93 -12.44
N HIS A 8 -16.02 11.66 -12.36
CA HIS A 8 -17.29 11.16 -12.93
C HIS A 8 -18.36 10.88 -11.87
N ASP A 9 -17.94 10.59 -10.64
CA ASP A 9 -18.79 10.09 -9.56
C ASP A 9 -18.94 11.15 -8.44
N SER A 10 -18.83 12.45 -8.78
CA SER A 10 -18.85 13.57 -7.82
C SER A 10 -20.18 13.68 -7.06
N GLY A 11 -21.28 13.20 -7.65
CA GLY A 11 -22.63 13.17 -7.04
C GLY A 11 -23.15 11.76 -6.73
N ALA A 12 -22.34 10.72 -6.91
CA ALA A 12 -22.75 9.35 -6.60
C ALA A 12 -22.69 9.11 -5.08
N VAL A 13 -23.68 8.39 -4.55
CA VAL A 13 -23.65 7.92 -3.16
C VAL A 13 -22.41 7.04 -2.97
N ILE A 14 -21.56 7.39 -2.00
CA ILE A 14 -20.43 6.55 -1.63
C ILE A 14 -21.00 5.31 -0.93
N LEU A 15 -20.96 4.17 -1.60
CA LEU A 15 -21.36 2.89 -1.04
C LEU A 15 -20.22 2.35 -0.17
N ASP A 16 -20.24 2.68 1.12
CA ASP A 16 -19.25 2.22 2.11
C ASP A 16 -19.64 0.91 2.81
N HIS A 17 -20.66 0.22 2.28
CA HIS A 17 -21.17 -1.06 2.79
C HIS A 17 -20.45 -2.28 2.22
N TYR A 18 -19.61 -2.10 1.20
CA TYR A 18 -18.86 -3.17 0.56
C TYR A 18 -17.36 -2.92 0.73
N THR A 19 -16.61 -4.00 0.87
CA THR A 19 -15.15 -4.01 0.89
C THR A 19 -14.65 -5.10 -0.05
N GLY A 20 -13.43 -4.96 -0.56
CA GLY A 20 -12.84 -5.97 -1.43
C GLY A 20 -12.46 -7.23 -0.64
N VAL A 21 -12.40 -8.35 -1.35
CA VAL A 21 -12.08 -9.66 -0.74
C VAL A 21 -10.69 -9.65 -0.12
N GLY A 22 -9.73 -9.05 -0.82
CA GLY A 22 -8.35 -8.95 -0.35
C GLY A 22 -8.19 -8.05 0.87
N GLU A 23 -8.95 -6.95 0.97
CA GLU A 23 -8.98 -6.11 2.18
C GLU A 23 -9.53 -6.86 3.40
N VAL A 24 -10.57 -7.71 3.23
CA VAL A 24 -11.10 -8.54 4.33
C VAL A 24 -10.07 -9.55 4.81
N LEU A 25 -9.43 -10.25 3.88
CA LEU A 25 -8.39 -11.22 4.20
C LEU A 25 -7.17 -10.55 4.86
N ALA A 26 -6.79 -9.36 4.36
CA ALA A 26 -5.73 -8.56 4.93
C ALA A 26 -5.99 -8.16 6.39
N VAL A 27 -7.18 -7.65 6.71
CA VAL A 27 -7.53 -7.30 8.10
C VAL A 27 -7.46 -8.53 9.01
N HIS A 28 -7.96 -9.68 8.54
CA HIS A 28 -7.88 -10.92 9.29
C HIS A 28 -6.44 -11.37 9.58
N GLU A 29 -5.53 -11.24 8.60
CA GLU A 29 -4.11 -11.62 8.79
C GLU A 29 -3.40 -10.67 9.77
N ILE A 30 -3.70 -9.37 9.72
CA ILE A 30 -3.20 -8.39 10.69
C ILE A 30 -3.70 -8.73 12.10
N ASP A 31 -5.00 -8.98 12.27
CA ASP A 31 -5.59 -9.37 13.56
C ASP A 31 -4.87 -10.61 14.13
N ARG A 32 -4.58 -11.60 13.28
CA ARG A 32 -3.86 -12.82 13.66
C ARG A 32 -2.44 -12.51 14.15
N VAL A 33 -1.68 -11.68 13.43
CA VAL A 33 -0.33 -11.28 13.84
C VAL A 33 -0.35 -10.55 15.19
N PHE A 34 -1.24 -9.56 15.34
CA PHE A 34 -1.36 -8.81 16.59
C PHE A 34 -1.79 -9.69 17.77
N HIS A 35 -2.68 -10.65 17.53
CA HIS A 35 -3.07 -11.64 18.53
C HIS A 35 -1.87 -12.48 19.00
N VAL A 36 -1.04 -12.98 18.07
CA VAL A 36 0.19 -13.73 18.42
C VAL A 36 1.18 -12.86 19.21
N LEU A 37 1.25 -11.56 18.89
CA LEU A 37 2.09 -10.59 19.60
C LEU A 37 1.49 -10.12 20.94
N ASN A 38 0.31 -10.64 21.33
CA ASN A 38 -0.44 -10.22 22.52
C ASN A 38 -0.70 -8.69 22.53
N ARG A 39 -1.07 -8.15 21.37
CA ARG A 39 -1.44 -6.74 21.16
C ARG A 39 -2.87 -6.64 20.67
N GLU A 40 -3.55 -5.59 21.09
CA GLU A 40 -4.88 -5.25 20.59
C GLU A 40 -4.75 -4.38 19.34
N VAL A 41 -5.62 -4.62 18.35
CA VAL A 41 -5.77 -3.77 17.17
C VAL A 41 -7.23 -3.34 17.07
N ARG A 42 -7.46 -2.08 16.72
CA ARG A 42 -8.80 -1.52 16.54
C ARG A 42 -9.07 -1.29 15.07
N VAL A 43 -9.95 -2.11 14.49
CA VAL A 43 -10.40 -1.94 13.11
C VAL A 43 -11.38 -0.77 13.02
N LYS A 44 -11.10 0.17 12.12
CA LYS A 44 -11.95 1.34 11.85
C LYS A 44 -12.16 1.49 10.35
N ARG A 45 -13.40 1.78 9.94
CA ARG A 45 -13.71 2.11 8.53
C ARG A 45 -12.98 3.39 8.13
N GLY A 46 -12.37 3.40 6.95
CA GLY A 46 -11.65 4.58 6.44
C GLY A 46 -12.53 5.84 6.40
N SER A 47 -13.81 5.72 6.05
CA SER A 47 -14.76 6.86 6.04
C SER A 47 -15.01 7.50 7.40
N LEU A 48 -14.70 6.81 8.50
CA LEU A 48 -14.82 7.33 9.87
C LEU A 48 -13.50 7.82 10.45
N PHE A 49 -12.42 7.76 9.67
CA PHE A 49 -11.12 8.27 10.07
C PHE A 49 -11.17 9.78 10.33
N SER A 50 -10.51 10.23 11.40
CA SER A 50 -10.36 11.64 11.72
C SER A 50 -8.89 12.03 11.88
N LEU A 51 -8.60 13.33 11.78
CA LEU A 51 -7.27 13.86 12.09
C LEU A 51 -6.86 13.61 13.55
N ASP A 52 -7.82 13.50 14.48
CA ASP A 52 -7.54 13.11 15.86
C ASP A 52 -7.05 11.65 15.94
N ASP A 53 -7.51 10.74 15.07
CA ASP A 53 -6.95 9.39 15.02
C ASP A 53 -5.47 9.44 14.59
N ALA A 54 -5.15 10.17 13.51
CA ALA A 54 -3.77 10.32 13.02
C ALA A 54 -2.84 11.09 13.96
N LYS A 55 -3.39 11.99 14.76
CA LYS A 55 -2.60 12.73 15.74
C LYS A 55 -2.19 11.86 16.94
N ASN A 56 -2.97 10.85 17.29
CA ASN A 56 -2.86 10.18 18.60
C ASN A 56 -2.58 8.67 18.53
N ASN A 57 -2.38 8.10 17.33
CA ASN A 57 -2.21 6.65 17.18
C ASN A 57 -1.22 6.29 16.07
N ASN A 58 -0.56 5.14 16.22
CA ASN A 58 0.05 4.40 15.11
C ASN A 58 -1.08 3.89 14.22
N LEU A 59 -0.91 4.01 12.90
CA LEU A 59 -1.95 3.65 11.94
C LEU A 59 -1.46 2.60 10.96
N ILE A 60 -2.32 1.65 10.65
CA ILE A 60 -2.17 0.76 9.50
C ILE A 60 -3.33 1.05 8.53
N PHE A 61 -3.00 1.50 7.34
CA PHE A 61 -3.96 1.65 6.25
C PHE A 61 -3.91 0.43 5.35
N VAL A 62 -5.05 -0.24 5.24
CA VAL A 62 -5.27 -1.35 4.31
C VAL A 62 -6.02 -0.80 3.09
N GLY A 63 -5.40 -0.90 1.92
CA GLY A 63 -5.89 -0.34 0.66
C GLY A 63 -5.13 0.90 0.21
N SER A 64 -5.22 1.21 -1.09
CA SER A 64 -4.51 2.35 -1.69
C SER A 64 -5.24 3.69 -1.49
N PRO A 65 -4.54 4.85 -1.54
CA PRO A 65 -5.15 6.19 -1.51
C PRO A 65 -6.10 6.49 -2.70
N ALA A 66 -6.12 5.62 -3.72
CA ALA A 66 -7.11 5.70 -4.79
C ALA A 66 -8.52 5.35 -4.28
N GLU A 67 -8.61 4.59 -3.19
CA GLU A 67 -9.83 4.06 -2.61
C GLU A 67 -10.06 4.56 -1.18
N ASN A 68 -8.97 4.76 -0.43
CA ASN A 68 -8.99 5.32 0.91
C ASN A 68 -8.65 6.81 0.87
N LEU A 69 -9.65 7.65 0.58
CA LEU A 69 -9.46 9.09 0.37
C LEU A 69 -8.89 9.81 1.60
N SER A 70 -9.14 9.29 2.79
CA SER A 70 -8.62 9.82 4.05
C SER A 70 -7.09 9.79 4.14
N LEU A 71 -6.42 8.91 3.38
CA LEU A 71 -4.96 8.92 3.26
C LEU A 71 -4.44 10.22 2.65
N ARG A 72 -5.23 10.92 1.82
CA ARG A 72 -4.80 12.18 1.17
C ARG A 72 -4.62 13.32 2.16
N ASP A 73 -5.22 13.22 3.34
CA ASP A 73 -5.14 14.24 4.38
C ASP A 73 -3.88 14.08 5.25
N ILE A 74 -3.16 12.96 5.11
CA ILE A 74 -1.90 12.71 5.81
C ILE A 74 -0.74 13.18 4.91
N PRO A 75 0.16 14.04 5.40
CA PRO A 75 1.36 14.42 4.66
C PRO A 75 2.26 13.19 4.46
N MET A 76 2.26 12.63 3.26
CA MET A 76 3.10 11.50 2.89
C MET A 76 4.23 11.98 1.96
N ASN A 77 5.49 11.68 2.29
CA ASN A 77 6.64 11.96 1.42
C ASN A 77 6.75 10.89 0.32
N GLN A 78 5.72 10.80 -0.54
CA GLN A 78 5.54 9.69 -1.46
C GLN A 78 6.63 9.65 -2.55
N GLN A 79 7.28 8.50 -2.72
CA GLN A 79 8.14 8.19 -3.86
C GLN A 79 7.40 7.39 -4.93
N PHE A 80 6.40 6.63 -4.49
CA PHE A 80 5.50 5.85 -5.33
C PHE A 80 4.04 6.27 -5.10
N VAL A 81 3.33 6.64 -6.16
CA VAL A 81 1.94 7.15 -6.05
C VAL A 81 0.97 6.33 -6.87
N PHE A 82 -0.20 6.04 -6.30
CA PHE A 82 -1.29 5.39 -7.01
C PHE A 82 -2.00 6.40 -7.91
N GLN A 83 -1.99 6.18 -9.21
CA GLN A 83 -2.61 7.08 -10.17
C GLN A 83 -3.34 6.31 -11.26
N ARG A 84 -4.56 6.77 -11.59
CA ARG A 84 -5.28 6.27 -12.77
C ARG A 84 -4.72 6.90 -14.02
N LEU A 85 -4.45 6.09 -15.03
CA LEU A 85 -4.01 6.59 -16.33
C LEU A 85 -5.13 7.40 -16.99
N ALA A 86 -4.83 8.62 -17.44
CA ALA A 86 -5.81 9.52 -18.02
C ALA A 86 -6.11 9.23 -19.50
N SER A 87 -5.18 8.61 -20.21
CA SER A 87 -5.25 8.40 -21.67
C SER A 87 -4.48 7.16 -22.12
N GLY A 88 -4.66 6.79 -23.39
CA GLY A 88 -4.03 5.62 -24.01
C GLY A 88 -4.85 4.33 -23.87
N ALA A 89 -4.29 3.22 -24.38
CA ALA A 89 -4.97 1.92 -24.40
C ALA A 89 -5.28 1.33 -23.00
N ARG A 90 -4.60 1.84 -21.97
CA ARG A 90 -4.76 1.45 -20.56
C ARG A 90 -5.46 2.54 -19.73
N ALA A 91 -6.16 3.49 -20.37
CA ALA A 91 -6.85 4.57 -19.67
C ALA A 91 -7.85 4.03 -18.64
N GLY A 92 -7.85 4.61 -17.44
CA GLY A 92 -8.67 4.19 -16.31
C GLY A 92 -8.01 3.15 -15.39
N ASP A 93 -7.01 2.40 -15.87
CA ASP A 93 -6.26 1.45 -15.05
C ASP A 93 -5.50 2.19 -13.95
N LEU A 94 -5.48 1.59 -12.76
CA LEU A 94 -4.71 2.08 -11.64
C LEU A 94 -3.26 1.60 -11.79
N ALA A 95 -2.32 2.52 -11.70
CA ALA A 95 -0.89 2.26 -11.75
C ALA A 95 -0.21 2.72 -10.46
N VAL A 96 0.95 2.15 -10.16
CA VAL A 96 1.91 2.78 -9.23
C VAL A 96 2.90 3.57 -10.08
N VAL A 97 2.93 4.88 -9.90
CA VAL A 97 3.85 5.79 -10.59
C VAL A 97 5.10 5.96 -9.75
N ASN A 98 6.25 5.75 -10.36
CA ASN A 98 7.55 6.02 -9.76
C ASN A 98 7.93 7.47 -10.03
N LEU A 99 7.90 8.32 -9.00
CA LEU A 99 8.15 9.75 -9.16
C LEU A 99 9.62 10.06 -9.48
N HIS A 100 10.52 9.16 -9.07
CA HIS A 100 11.96 9.29 -9.29
C HIS A 100 12.56 7.95 -9.72
N PRO A 101 12.33 7.51 -10.98
CA PRO A 101 12.83 6.24 -11.47
C PRO A 101 14.35 6.19 -11.43
N ARG A 102 14.92 5.12 -10.85
CA ARG A 102 16.35 4.84 -10.94
C ARG A 102 16.66 4.09 -12.23
N SER A 103 17.94 4.02 -12.59
CA SER A 103 18.37 3.25 -13.76
C SER A 103 17.85 1.81 -13.72
N GLY A 104 17.15 1.40 -14.77
CA GLY A 104 16.53 0.06 -14.88
C GLY A 104 15.13 -0.06 -14.28
N GLU A 105 14.64 0.93 -13.54
CA GLU A 105 13.27 0.92 -13.02
C GLU A 105 12.28 1.55 -14.02
N PRO A 106 11.07 0.98 -14.18
CA PRO A 106 10.06 1.60 -15.01
C PRO A 106 9.48 2.86 -14.33
N PRO A 107 9.00 3.84 -15.13
CA PRO A 107 8.29 5.01 -14.59
C PRO A 107 6.89 4.66 -14.07
N LEU A 108 6.33 3.54 -14.54
CA LEU A 108 4.99 3.07 -14.22
C LEU A 108 5.04 1.56 -13.96
N PHE A 109 4.47 1.14 -12.85
CA PHE A 109 4.19 -0.26 -12.56
C PHE A 109 2.70 -0.51 -12.78
N LEU A 110 2.39 -1.41 -13.71
CA LEU A 110 1.04 -1.67 -14.21
C LEU A 110 0.77 -3.16 -14.20
N GLY A 111 -0.25 -3.59 -13.45
CA GLY A 111 -0.70 -4.98 -13.47
C GLY A 111 -1.34 -5.38 -14.81
N SER A 112 -1.97 -6.54 -14.82
CA SER A 112 -2.75 -7.01 -15.97
C SER A 112 -3.78 -5.96 -16.41
N PRO A 113 -3.98 -5.77 -17.73
CA PRO A 113 -5.07 -4.94 -18.23
C PRO A 113 -6.42 -5.27 -17.59
N SER A 114 -7.20 -4.24 -17.26
CA SER A 114 -8.50 -4.41 -16.59
C SER A 114 -9.54 -5.21 -17.37
N ASN A 115 -9.30 -5.46 -18.67
CA ASN A 115 -10.16 -6.24 -19.56
C ASN A 115 -9.74 -7.71 -19.72
N ILE A 116 -8.69 -8.18 -19.03
CA ILE A 116 -8.26 -9.58 -19.03
C ILE A 116 -8.19 -10.12 -17.59
N PRO A 117 -8.12 -11.45 -17.39
CA PRO A 117 -7.90 -12.01 -16.07
C PRO A 117 -6.65 -11.44 -15.40
N LEU A 118 -6.76 -11.12 -14.11
CA LEU A 118 -5.65 -10.62 -13.31
C LEU A 118 -4.64 -11.74 -13.06
N THR A 119 -3.46 -11.59 -13.65
CA THR A 119 -2.31 -12.51 -13.51
C THR A 119 -1.09 -11.82 -12.90
N GLU A 120 -1.01 -10.49 -13.02
CA GLU A 120 0.04 -9.65 -12.47
C GLU A 120 -0.61 -8.44 -11.79
N ASP A 121 -0.14 -8.08 -10.61
CA ASP A 121 -0.55 -6.91 -9.84
C ASP A 121 0.69 -6.21 -9.28
N TYR A 122 0.52 -4.99 -8.81
CA TYR A 122 1.56 -4.26 -8.08
C TYR A 122 1.01 -3.71 -6.78
N ALA A 123 1.84 -3.69 -5.76
CA ALA A 123 1.47 -3.18 -4.46
C ALA A 123 2.57 -2.31 -3.87
N VAL A 124 2.19 -1.48 -2.91
CA VAL A 124 3.11 -0.62 -2.16
C VAL A 124 3.01 -0.96 -0.68
N VAL A 125 4.18 -1.19 -0.08
CA VAL A 125 4.38 -1.23 1.37
C VAL A 125 5.15 0.02 1.75
N ALA A 126 4.54 0.92 2.51
CA ALA A 126 5.16 2.18 2.90
C ALA A 126 5.05 2.40 4.41
N LEU A 127 6.20 2.52 5.08
CA LEU A 127 6.26 3.02 6.45
C LEU A 127 6.65 4.49 6.42
N MET A 128 5.86 5.31 7.08
CA MET A 128 6.00 6.76 7.13
C MET A 128 5.90 7.24 8.58
N ARG A 129 6.39 8.45 8.83
CA ARG A 129 6.16 9.13 10.11
C ARG A 129 4.69 9.57 10.19
N GLY A 130 4.10 9.46 11.37
CA GLY A 130 2.77 9.99 11.65
C GLY A 130 2.74 11.52 11.76
N MET A 131 1.56 12.07 12.08
CA MET A 131 1.41 13.52 12.29
C MET A 131 2.20 14.02 13.50
N ASN A 132 2.49 13.13 14.45
CA ASN A 132 3.44 13.39 15.53
C ASN A 132 4.73 12.55 15.29
N PRO A 133 5.90 12.97 15.80
CA PRO A 133 7.17 12.28 15.54
C PRO A 133 7.31 10.90 16.20
N THR A 134 6.45 10.54 17.15
CA THR A 134 6.52 9.28 17.90
C THR A 134 5.62 8.19 17.33
N GLU A 135 4.65 8.55 16.48
CA GLU A 135 3.74 7.63 15.82
C GLU A 135 4.20 7.36 14.39
N SER A 136 3.80 6.21 13.87
CA SER A 136 4.10 5.72 12.53
C SER A 136 2.82 5.41 11.77
N VAL A 137 2.91 5.51 10.45
CA VAL A 137 1.85 5.13 9.53
C VAL A 137 2.40 4.07 8.59
N LEU A 138 1.79 2.90 8.58
CA LEU A 138 2.05 1.83 7.62
C LEU A 138 0.91 1.80 6.60
N MET A 139 1.22 2.03 5.32
CA MET A 139 0.28 1.87 4.22
C MET A 139 0.59 0.58 3.46
N LEU A 140 -0.44 -0.26 3.30
CA LEU A 140 -0.40 -1.52 2.58
C LEU A 140 -1.49 -1.49 1.53
N GLY A 141 -1.14 -1.27 0.26
CA GLY A 141 -2.14 -1.08 -0.79
C GLY A 141 -1.72 -1.66 -2.13
N GLY A 142 -2.66 -2.26 -2.85
CA GLY A 142 -2.47 -2.76 -4.22
C GLY A 142 -3.07 -1.87 -5.30
N THR A 143 -2.74 -2.17 -6.57
CA THR A 143 -3.51 -1.64 -7.70
C THR A 143 -4.85 -2.36 -7.89
N SER A 144 -5.03 -3.50 -7.23
CA SER A 144 -6.32 -4.14 -6.97
C SER A 144 -6.41 -4.66 -5.53
N THR A 145 -7.59 -5.18 -5.16
CA THR A 145 -7.83 -5.88 -3.89
C THR A 145 -6.83 -7.01 -3.63
N LEU A 146 -6.38 -7.74 -4.68
CA LEU A 146 -5.42 -8.83 -4.52
C LEU A 146 -4.00 -8.33 -4.27
N GLY A 147 -3.61 -7.20 -4.87
CA GLY A 147 -2.37 -6.51 -4.52
C GLY A 147 -2.37 -6.01 -3.08
N THR A 148 -3.51 -5.52 -2.57
CA THR A 148 -3.63 -5.13 -1.15
C THR A 148 -3.42 -6.34 -0.24
N GLN A 149 -4.07 -7.46 -0.55
CA GLN A 149 -3.85 -8.73 0.17
C GLN A 149 -2.38 -9.12 0.15
N ALA A 150 -1.75 -9.10 -1.03
CA ALA A 150 -0.34 -9.46 -1.20
C ALA A 150 0.61 -8.57 -0.38
N ALA A 151 0.35 -7.26 -0.30
CA ALA A 151 1.15 -6.35 0.53
C ALA A 151 1.06 -6.68 2.02
N VAL A 152 -0.13 -7.09 2.49
CA VAL A 152 -0.33 -7.49 3.88
C VAL A 152 0.34 -8.84 4.16
N GLU A 153 0.10 -9.84 3.33
CA GLU A 153 0.76 -11.14 3.44
C GLU A 153 2.29 -10.99 3.47
N TYR A 154 2.84 -10.09 2.65
CA TYR A 154 4.29 -9.84 2.58
C TYR A 154 4.89 -9.38 3.91
N VAL A 155 4.17 -8.56 4.68
CA VAL A 155 4.65 -8.05 5.98
C VAL A 155 4.23 -8.92 7.17
N CYS A 156 3.24 -9.78 6.99
CA CYS A 156 2.72 -10.67 8.05
C CYS A 156 3.39 -12.06 8.05
N HIS A 157 3.94 -12.52 6.92
CA HIS A 157 4.67 -13.79 6.84
C HIS A 157 6.16 -13.60 7.12
N GLU A 158 6.72 -14.50 7.94
CA GLU A 158 8.11 -14.39 8.43
C GLU A 158 9.13 -14.39 7.29
N ASP A 159 9.00 -15.31 6.31
CA ASP A 159 9.96 -15.44 5.22
C ASP A 159 10.08 -14.17 4.38
N SER A 160 8.94 -13.56 4.01
CA SER A 160 8.90 -12.32 3.23
C SER A 160 9.28 -11.10 4.06
N LEU A 161 8.91 -11.06 5.34
CA LEU A 161 9.31 -10.00 6.24
C LEU A 161 10.85 -9.99 6.43
N VAL A 162 11.46 -11.17 6.58
CA VAL A 162 12.92 -11.29 6.66
C VAL A 162 13.59 -10.77 5.38
N GLN A 163 13.03 -11.08 4.19
CA GLN A 163 13.53 -10.51 2.93
C GLN A 163 13.47 -8.98 2.92
N LEU A 164 12.36 -8.40 3.37
CA LEU A 164 12.20 -6.95 3.48
C LEU A 164 13.24 -6.33 4.41
N LEU A 165 13.36 -6.86 5.64
CA LEU A 165 14.28 -6.35 6.65
C LEU A 165 15.75 -6.43 6.18
N ASN A 166 16.11 -7.53 5.52
CA ASN A 166 17.43 -7.70 4.90
C ASN A 166 17.68 -6.66 3.80
N ARG A 167 16.68 -6.39 2.95
CA ARG A 167 16.79 -5.40 1.87
C ARG A 167 16.91 -3.97 2.41
N LEU A 168 16.21 -3.67 3.50
CA LEU A 168 16.29 -2.41 4.25
C LEU A 168 17.58 -2.27 5.04
N LYS A 169 18.37 -3.35 5.20
CA LYS A 169 19.59 -3.38 6.00
C LYS A 169 19.35 -2.87 7.43
N ILE A 170 18.23 -3.29 8.04
CA ILE A 170 17.84 -2.84 9.37
C ILE A 170 18.95 -3.19 10.38
N PRO A 171 19.44 -2.22 11.16
CA PRO A 171 20.47 -2.47 12.16
C PRO A 171 19.96 -3.41 13.26
N SER A 172 20.87 -4.07 13.97
CA SER A 172 20.55 -4.90 15.13
C SER A 172 19.88 -4.14 16.28
N THR A 173 19.90 -2.80 16.27
CA THR A 173 19.14 -1.95 17.20
C THR A 173 17.62 -2.04 16.98
N GLY A 174 17.17 -2.57 15.84
CA GLY A 174 15.75 -2.75 15.52
C GLY A 174 15.02 -1.47 15.13
N GLU A 175 15.72 -0.34 14.99
CA GLU A 175 15.11 0.92 14.59
C GLU A 175 14.69 0.87 13.11
N MET A 176 13.39 1.01 12.86
CA MET A 176 12.83 1.01 11.51
C MET A 176 12.70 2.45 11.01
N LYS A 177 13.46 2.78 9.98
CA LYS A 177 13.35 4.07 9.28
C LYS A 177 12.19 4.05 8.29
N PRO A 178 11.60 5.20 7.95
CA PRO A 178 10.62 5.28 6.86
C PRO A 178 11.18 4.73 5.56
N PHE A 179 10.33 3.99 4.85
CA PHE A 179 10.65 3.36 3.59
C PHE A 179 9.41 3.21 2.72
N GLU A 180 9.63 3.05 1.42
CA GLU A 180 8.60 2.65 0.48
C GLU A 180 9.13 1.55 -0.43
N VAL A 181 8.35 0.49 -0.61
CA VAL A 181 8.66 -0.66 -1.45
C VAL A 181 7.53 -0.87 -2.44
N VAL A 182 7.89 -1.11 -3.70
CA VAL A 182 6.97 -1.65 -4.71
C VAL A 182 7.17 -3.16 -4.80
N LEU A 183 6.07 -3.87 -4.64
CA LEU A 183 5.97 -5.31 -4.87
C LEU A 183 5.39 -5.56 -6.25
N HIS A 184 6.01 -6.46 -7.01
CA HIS A 184 5.37 -7.13 -8.13
C HIS A 184 4.72 -8.42 -7.63
N VAL A 185 3.48 -8.66 -8.01
CA VAL A 185 2.64 -9.70 -7.44
C VAL A 185 2.11 -10.59 -8.56
N LYS A 186 2.44 -11.88 -8.52
CA LYS A 186 1.84 -12.87 -9.42
C LYS A 186 0.54 -13.39 -8.83
N VAL A 187 -0.49 -13.42 -9.66
CA VAL A 187 -1.83 -13.88 -9.30
C VAL A 187 -2.16 -15.15 -10.08
N ALA A 188 -2.52 -16.21 -9.36
CA ALA A 188 -2.98 -17.45 -9.96
C ALA A 188 -4.38 -17.78 -9.44
N ARG A 189 -5.36 -17.85 -10.35
CA ARG A 189 -6.77 -18.18 -10.03
C ARG A 189 -7.36 -17.31 -8.90
N GLY A 190 -7.02 -16.01 -8.91
CA GLY A 190 -7.49 -15.06 -7.91
C GLY A 190 -6.79 -15.11 -6.56
N VAL A 191 -5.63 -15.78 -6.47
CA VAL A 191 -4.80 -15.87 -5.27
C VAL A 191 -3.44 -15.22 -5.56
N PRO A 192 -2.96 -14.27 -4.73
CA PRO A 192 -1.57 -13.85 -4.76
C PRO A 192 -0.67 -15.04 -4.40
N VAL A 193 0.20 -15.46 -5.31
CA VAL A 193 1.04 -16.66 -5.11
C VAL A 193 2.53 -16.34 -4.99
N GLU A 194 2.94 -15.15 -5.42
CA GLU A 194 4.32 -14.70 -5.33
C GLU A 194 4.35 -13.17 -5.25
N SER A 195 5.22 -12.64 -4.39
CA SER A 195 5.44 -11.20 -4.22
C SER A 195 6.94 -10.93 -4.17
N GLU A 196 7.44 -10.07 -5.05
CA GLU A 196 8.86 -9.72 -5.13
C GLU A 196 9.09 -8.20 -5.07
N ILE A 197 10.17 -7.78 -4.40
CA ILE A 197 10.55 -6.37 -4.33
C ILE A 197 11.15 -5.94 -5.66
N VAL A 198 10.48 -5.04 -6.37
CA VAL A 198 10.96 -4.49 -7.67
C VAL A 198 11.49 -3.06 -7.55
N ALA A 199 11.13 -2.33 -6.50
CA ALA A 199 11.70 -1.02 -6.19
C ALA A 199 11.69 -0.77 -4.68
N LEU A 200 12.68 -0.01 -4.19
CA LEU A 200 12.81 0.36 -2.78
C LEU A 200 13.35 1.79 -2.64
N ARG A 201 12.79 2.54 -1.68
CA ARG A 201 13.25 3.85 -1.24
C ARG A 201 13.31 3.91 0.28
N THR A 202 14.33 4.61 0.78
CA THR A 202 14.55 4.88 2.20
C THR A 202 14.88 6.36 2.34
N ASP A 203 14.45 7.00 3.45
CA ASP A 203 14.65 8.44 3.66
C ASP A 203 16.14 8.87 3.68
N ASP A 204 17.08 7.95 3.86
CA ASP A 204 18.53 8.21 3.82
C ASP A 204 19.04 8.71 2.44
N ALA A 205 18.24 8.62 1.38
CA ALA A 205 18.63 9.05 0.04
C ALA A 205 18.70 10.58 -0.16
N LYS A 206 18.32 11.40 0.84
CA LYS A 206 18.39 12.87 0.76
C LYS A 206 19.72 13.48 1.27
N GLN A 207 20.69 12.69 1.75
CA GLN A 207 21.95 13.24 2.31
C GLN A 207 23.16 13.28 1.37
N ASN A 208 23.07 12.77 0.13
CA ASN A 208 24.21 12.79 -0.81
C ASN A 208 23.90 13.60 -2.07
N GLY A 209 23.65 14.89 -1.91
CA GLY A 209 23.41 15.82 -3.02
C GLY A 209 23.63 17.26 -2.60
N ASP A 210 24.83 17.57 -2.13
CA ASP A 210 25.46 18.90 -2.24
C ASP A 210 26.49 18.85 -3.37
#